data_AF-A0A415ZKV9-F1
#
_entry.id   AF-A0A415ZKV9-F1
#
_cell.length_a   1.000
_cell.length_b   1.000
_cell.length_c   1.000
_cell.angle_alpha   90.00
_cell.angle_beta   90.00
_cell.angle_gamma   90.00
#
_symmetry.space_group_name_H-M   'P 1'
#
loop_
_entity.id
_entity.type
_entity.pdbx_description
1 polymer ?
#
loop_
_entity_poly.entity_id
_entity_poly.type
_entity_poly.pdbx_seq_one_letter_code
_entity_poly.pdbx_strand_id
1 'polypeptide(L)'
;MRMQRYYLTDMSEKGREALPGVLDEMGYAGRYTISEHSIAINSNIIVLSKAIKRAEDIAHNEPGHLVCIKQEAYSKVWIPETEAATQDAAYIRAAEMVENGWKVDNDAETSVKAPVEDRWIDSYLLDRLRNGRR
;
A
#
# COMPACT_ATOMS: atom_id res chain seq x y z
N MET A 1 18.69 10.97 18.81
CA MET A 1 17.52 10.30 18.21
C MET A 1 17.89 9.87 16.80
N ARG A 2 17.62 8.62 16.39
CA ARG A 2 17.91 8.14 15.05
C ARG A 2 16.66 8.27 14.19
N MET A 3 16.66 9.19 13.24
CA MET A 3 15.60 9.26 12.23
C MET A 3 15.73 8.06 11.29
N GLN A 4 14.62 7.37 11.07
CA GLN A 4 14.52 6.30 10.09
C GLN A 4 13.97 6.91 8.80
N ARG A 5 14.50 6.48 7.66
CA ARG A 5 14.08 6.96 6.34
C ARG A 5 13.27 5.88 5.65
N TYR A 6 12.12 6.27 5.13
CA TYR A 6 11.19 5.41 4.40
C TYR A 6 10.83 6.05 3.06
N TYR A 7 10.62 5.23 2.04
CA TYR A 7 10.20 5.70 0.72
C TYR A 7 8.68 5.85 0.66
N LEU A 8 8.22 6.90 -0.03
CA LEU A 8 6.80 7.23 -0.25
C LEU A 8 6.41 7.12 -1.74
N THR A 9 7.27 6.49 -2.54
CA THR A 9 7.09 6.35 -4.01
C THR A 9 5.78 5.64 -4.36
N ASP A 10 5.37 4.72 -3.51
CA ASP A 10 4.21 3.86 -3.71
C ASP A 10 2.89 4.52 -3.28
N MET A 11 2.93 5.62 -2.51
CA MET A 11 1.73 6.37 -2.15
C MET A 11 1.10 7.08 -3.35
N SER A 12 -0.19 7.38 -3.26
CA SER A 12 -0.84 8.32 -4.18
C SER A 12 -0.34 9.75 -3.93
N GLU A 13 -0.46 10.63 -4.92
CA GLU A 13 -0.07 12.04 -4.77
C GLU A 13 -0.89 12.73 -3.68
N LYS A 14 -2.22 12.55 -3.72
CA LYS A 14 -3.14 13.06 -2.69
C LYS A 14 -2.88 12.46 -1.31
N GLY A 15 -2.52 11.17 -1.23
CA GLY A 15 -2.13 10.53 0.03
C GLY A 15 -0.89 11.19 0.63
N ARG A 16 0.09 11.55 -0.21
CA ARG A 16 1.29 12.30 0.26
C ARG A 16 0.94 13.70 0.74
N GLU A 17 -0.01 14.39 0.10
CA GLU A 17 -0.49 15.70 0.55
C GLU A 17 -1.19 15.64 1.91
N ALA A 18 -1.95 14.56 2.17
CA ALA A 18 -2.67 14.35 3.43
C ALA A 18 -1.76 13.85 4.58
N LEU A 19 -0.64 13.18 4.26
CA LEU A 19 0.24 12.52 5.23
C LEU A 19 0.77 13.44 6.36
N PRO A 20 1.22 14.69 6.11
CA PRO A 20 1.66 15.59 7.17
C PRO A 20 0.58 15.83 8.23
N GLY A 21 -0.66 16.11 7.81
CA GLY A 21 -1.78 16.34 8.72
C GLY A 21 -2.10 15.11 9.58
N VAL A 22 -2.09 13.92 8.97
CA VAL A 22 -2.28 12.66 9.71
C VAL A 22 -1.17 12.43 10.75
N LEU A 23 0.09 12.68 10.39
CA LEU A 23 1.22 12.53 11.31
C LEU A 23 1.13 13.51 12.48
N ASP A 24 0.72 14.75 12.22
CA ASP A 24 0.52 15.77 13.25
C ASP A 24 -0.59 15.36 14.23
N GLU A 25 -1.73 14.87 13.73
CA GLU A 25 -2.82 14.32 14.55
C GLU A 25 -2.38 13.11 15.39
N MET A 26 -1.47 12.29 14.86
CA MET A 26 -0.88 11.16 15.57
C MET A 26 0.21 11.57 16.59
N GLY A 27 0.46 12.87 16.77
CA GLY A 27 1.41 13.40 17.76
C GLY A 27 2.86 13.47 17.26
N TYR A 28 3.08 13.43 15.95
CA TYR A 28 4.40 13.53 15.33
C TYR A 28 4.75 14.93 14.81
N ALA A 29 3.94 15.95 15.14
CA ALA A 29 4.23 17.34 14.79
C ALA A 29 5.67 17.73 15.18
N GLY A 30 6.44 18.21 14.19
CA GLY A 30 7.85 18.59 14.35
C GLY A 30 8.83 17.42 14.53
N ARG A 31 8.40 16.16 14.37
CA ARG A 31 9.21 14.93 14.55
C ARG A 31 9.48 14.16 13.26
N TYR A 32 9.17 14.78 12.12
CA TYR A 32 9.44 14.22 10.79
C TYR A 32 9.91 15.29 9.81
N THR A 33 10.51 14.85 8.71
CA THR A 33 10.85 15.65 7.55
C THR A 33 10.41 14.89 6.31
N ILE A 34 9.55 15.50 5.50
CA ILE A 34 9.09 14.93 4.23
C ILE A 34 9.88 15.58 3.08
N SER A 35 10.26 14.75 2.12
CA SER A 35 10.83 15.11 0.83
C SER A 35 9.93 14.52 -0.26
N GLU A 36 10.19 14.87 -1.52
CA GLU A 36 9.38 14.46 -2.67
C GLU A 36 9.08 12.95 -2.74
N HIS A 37 10.04 12.11 -2.34
CA HIS A 37 9.92 10.64 -2.46
C HIS A 37 10.15 9.88 -1.15
N SER A 38 10.42 10.59 -0.04
CA SER A 38 10.78 9.92 1.22
C SER A 38 10.41 10.73 2.44
N ILE A 39 10.22 10.03 3.56
CA ILE A 39 10.04 10.62 4.88
C ILE A 39 11.17 10.17 5.81
N ALA A 40 11.73 11.11 6.55
CA ALA A 40 12.56 10.83 7.71
C ALA A 40 11.73 11.06 8.97
N ILE A 41 11.53 10.04 9.79
CA ILE A 41 10.72 10.12 11.02
C ILE A 41 11.39 9.35 12.15
N ASN A 42 11.27 9.87 13.37
CA ASN A 42 11.66 9.12 14.56
C ASN A 42 10.52 8.19 15.01
N SER A 43 10.20 7.20 14.18
CA SER A 43 9.19 6.17 14.45
C SER A 43 9.51 4.88 13.70
N ASN A 44 8.71 3.85 13.96
CA ASN A 44 8.83 2.55 13.30
C ASN A 44 7.85 2.40 12.12
N ILE A 45 8.08 1.37 11.32
CA ILE A 45 7.32 1.10 10.10
C ILE A 45 5.84 0.79 10.35
N ILE A 46 5.50 0.23 11.53
CA ILE A 46 4.11 -0.07 11.90
C ILE A 46 3.32 1.23 12.07
N VAL A 47 3.90 2.22 12.73
CA VAL A 47 3.25 3.53 12.89
C VAL A 47 3.13 4.22 11.54
N LEU A 48 4.20 4.20 10.72
CA LEU A 48 4.17 4.81 9.41
C LEU A 48 3.12 4.16 8.49
N SER A 49 3.00 2.83 8.52
CA SER A 49 1.96 2.09 7.79
C SER A 49 0.55 2.56 8.14
N LYS A 50 0.25 2.77 9.43
CA LYS A 50 -1.04 3.31 9.87
C LYS A 50 -1.27 4.75 9.41
N ALA A 51 -0.24 5.60 9.48
CA ALA A 51 -0.33 6.98 9.02
C ALA A 51 -0.58 7.04 7.50
N ILE A 52 0.15 6.23 6.73
CA ILE A 52 0.01 6.13 5.28
C ILE A 52 -1.38 5.61 4.91
N LYS A 53 -1.85 4.54 5.54
CA LYS A 53 -3.22 4.04 5.31
C LYS A 53 -4.25 5.13 5.53
N ARG A 54 -4.20 5.82 6.68
CA ARG A 54 -5.15 6.88 7.01
C ARG A 54 -5.06 8.08 6.06
N ALA A 55 -3.87 8.40 5.56
CA ALA A 55 -3.69 9.43 4.55
C ALA A 55 -4.30 9.04 3.20
N GLU A 56 -4.17 7.78 2.80
CA GLU A 56 -4.84 7.26 1.60
C GLU A 56 -6.37 7.20 1.77
N ASP A 57 -6.88 6.82 2.95
CA ASP A 57 -8.32 6.85 3.24
C ASP A 57 -8.91 8.27 3.04
N ILE A 58 -8.19 9.30 3.50
CA ILE A 58 -8.55 10.71 3.29
C ILE A 58 -8.47 11.07 1.80
N ALA A 59 -7.42 10.65 1.10
CA ALA A 59 -7.22 10.94 -0.32
C ALA A 59 -8.33 10.34 -1.22
N HIS A 60 -8.81 9.16 -0.85
CA HIS A 60 -9.87 8.43 -1.57
C HIS A 60 -11.29 8.72 -1.04
N ASN A 61 -11.42 9.46 0.07
CA ASN A 61 -12.68 9.78 0.75
C ASN A 61 -13.47 8.54 1.23
N GLU A 62 -12.79 7.41 1.40
CA GLU A 62 -13.39 6.18 1.92
C GLU A 62 -12.30 5.30 2.55
N PRO A 63 -12.61 4.44 3.54
CA PRO A 63 -11.67 3.46 4.05
C PRO A 63 -11.32 2.40 3.01
N GLY A 64 -10.03 2.07 2.89
CA GLY A 64 -9.59 1.07 1.92
C GLY A 64 -8.13 0.65 2.04
N HIS A 65 -7.67 0.02 0.97
CA HIS A 65 -6.34 -0.55 0.84
C HIS A 65 -5.74 -0.15 -0.50
N LEU A 66 -4.65 0.62 -0.46
CA LEU A 66 -3.81 0.86 -1.63
C LEU A 66 -2.92 -0.36 -1.85
N VAL A 67 -3.06 -0.99 -3.02
CA VAL A 67 -2.26 -2.15 -3.41
C VAL A 67 -1.39 -1.78 -4.61
N CYS A 68 -0.08 -1.96 -4.48
CA CYS A 68 0.86 -1.87 -5.58
C CYS A 68 0.93 -3.22 -6.28
N ILE A 69 0.89 -3.22 -7.61
CA ILE A 69 0.92 -4.40 -8.45
C ILE A 69 2.13 -4.30 -9.38
N LYS A 70 2.88 -5.40 -9.48
CA LYS A 70 3.98 -5.56 -10.44
C LYS A 70 3.76 -6.85 -11.23
N GLN A 71 3.63 -6.70 -12.54
CA GLN A 71 3.74 -7.78 -13.56
C GLN A 71 4.80 -7.32 -14.58
N GLU A 72 4.43 -7.12 -15.86
CA GLU A 72 5.26 -6.48 -16.87
C GLU A 72 5.37 -4.95 -16.65
N ALA A 73 4.30 -4.34 -16.11
CA ALA A 73 4.25 -2.93 -15.73
C ALA A 73 3.92 -2.77 -14.24
N TYR A 74 4.30 -1.61 -13.69
CA TYR A 74 3.97 -1.22 -12.32
C TYR A 74 2.66 -0.42 -12.31
N SER A 75 1.72 -0.82 -11.46
CA SER A 75 0.39 -0.22 -11.31
C SER A 75 0.02 -0.08 -9.83
N LYS A 76 -0.93 0.80 -9.53
CA LYS A 76 -1.50 0.97 -8.18
C LYS A 76 -3.02 0.90 -8.29
N VAL A 77 -3.66 0.20 -7.36
CA VAL A 77 -5.12 0.11 -7.28
C VAL A 77 -5.59 0.40 -5.86
N TRP A 78 -6.65 1.17 -5.74
CA TRP A 78 -7.35 1.40 -4.49
C TRP A 78 -8.51 0.41 -4.37
N ILE A 79 -8.59 -0.30 -3.25
CA ILE A 79 -9.64 -1.28 -3.00
C ILE A 79 -10.37 -0.88 -1.71
N PRO A 80 -11.64 -0.46 -1.81
CA PRO A 80 -12.44 -0.09 -0.65
C PRO A 80 -12.59 -1.24 0.36
N GLU A 81 -12.70 -0.93 1.64
CA GLU A 81 -12.97 -1.94 2.68
C GLU A 81 -14.34 -2.64 2.49
N THR A 82 -15.26 -2.00 1.76
CA THR A 82 -16.54 -2.59 1.35
C THR A 82 -16.39 -3.74 0.36
N GLU A 83 -15.32 -3.73 -0.46
CA GLU A 83 -14.96 -4.82 -1.37
C GLU A 83 -14.00 -5.82 -0.73
N ALA A 84 -13.06 -5.33 0.10
CA ALA A 84 -12.07 -6.14 0.77
C ALA A 84 -11.80 -5.65 2.20
N ALA A 85 -12.41 -6.31 3.19
CA ALA A 85 -12.30 -5.92 4.60
C ALA A 85 -10.90 -6.11 5.22
N THR A 86 -9.98 -6.78 4.53
CA THR A 86 -8.61 -7.01 5.01
C THR A 86 -7.59 -6.77 3.92
N GLN A 87 -6.35 -6.45 4.30
CA GLN A 87 -5.24 -6.27 3.37
C GLN A 87 -5.01 -7.51 2.49
N ASP A 88 -5.10 -8.72 3.06
CA ASP A 88 -4.96 -9.97 2.30
C ASP A 88 -6.09 -10.15 1.29
N ALA A 89 -7.33 -9.79 1.64
CA ALA A 89 -8.45 -9.82 0.70
C ALA A 89 -8.24 -8.79 -0.42
N ALA A 90 -7.68 -7.62 -0.10
CA ALA A 90 -7.34 -6.60 -1.10
C ALA A 90 -6.24 -7.10 -2.05
N TYR A 91 -5.23 -7.82 -1.56
CA TYR A 91 -4.20 -8.44 -2.39
C TYR A 91 -4.79 -9.45 -3.38
N ILE A 92 -5.68 -10.32 -2.92
CA ILE A 92 -6.37 -11.29 -3.78
C ILE A 92 -7.21 -10.56 -4.84
N ARG A 93 -7.99 -9.55 -4.42
CA ARG A 93 -8.86 -8.77 -5.30
C ARG A 93 -8.07 -7.98 -6.35
N ALA A 94 -6.94 -7.38 -5.96
CA ALA A 94 -6.02 -6.70 -6.87
C ALA A 94 -5.48 -7.66 -7.93
N ALA A 95 -5.07 -8.87 -7.54
CA ALA A 95 -4.59 -9.88 -8.47
C ALA A 95 -5.71 -10.33 -9.45
N GLU A 96 -6.93 -10.57 -8.95
CA GLU A 96 -8.09 -10.92 -9.79
C GLU A 96 -8.44 -9.85 -10.82
N MET A 97 -8.33 -8.56 -10.46
CA MET A 97 -8.61 -7.45 -11.40
C MET A 97 -7.65 -7.47 -12.60
N VAL A 98 -6.38 -7.84 -12.36
CA VAL A 98 -5.34 -7.91 -13.39
C VAL A 98 -5.52 -9.16 -14.24
N GLU A 99 -5.79 -10.30 -13.60
CA GLU A 99 -6.07 -11.59 -14.27
C GLU A 99 -7.31 -11.49 -15.19
N ASN A 100 -8.37 -10.80 -14.76
CA ASN A 100 -9.59 -10.64 -15.56
C ASN A 100 -9.48 -9.56 -16.66
N GLY A 101 -8.48 -8.68 -16.60
CA GLY A 101 -8.28 -7.57 -17.54
C GLY A 101 -7.41 -7.90 -18.75
N TRP A 102 -6.67 -9.01 -18.73
CA TRP A 102 -5.73 -9.40 -19.78
C TRP A 102 -6.17 -10.67 -20.52
N LYS A 103 -6.19 -10.62 -21.86
CA LYS A 103 -6.28 -11.83 -22.69
C LYS A 103 -4.99 -12.62 -22.50
N VAL A 104 -5.14 -13.79 -21.91
CA VAL A 104 -4.11 -14.75 -21.54
C VAL A 104 -3.36 -15.21 -22.79
N ASP A 105 -2.19 -14.63 -23.05
CA ASP A 105 -1.14 -15.22 -23.90
C ASP A 105 0.24 -15.18 -23.20
N ASN A 106 0.39 -14.53 -22.04
CA ASN A 106 1.64 -14.48 -21.27
C ASN A 106 1.42 -14.87 -19.80
N ASP A 107 2.21 -15.83 -19.30
CA ASP A 107 2.33 -16.23 -17.90
C ASP A 107 3.08 -15.15 -17.07
N ALA A 108 2.55 -13.93 -17.00
CA ALA A 108 3.19 -12.86 -16.24
C ALA A 108 2.98 -13.10 -14.73
N GLU A 109 4.08 -13.28 -13.98
CA GLU A 109 4.03 -13.40 -12.53
C GLU A 109 3.51 -12.12 -11.87
N THR A 110 2.31 -12.18 -11.28
CA THR A 110 1.74 -11.08 -10.48
C THR A 110 2.38 -11.03 -9.12
N SER A 111 2.87 -9.86 -8.74
CA SER A 111 3.31 -9.57 -7.37
C SER A 111 2.57 -8.36 -6.82
N VAL A 112 2.20 -8.39 -5.54
CA VAL A 112 1.51 -7.29 -4.86
C VAL A 112 2.15 -6.89 -3.54
N LYS A 113 1.95 -5.65 -3.10
CA LYS A 113 2.38 -5.18 -1.77
C LYS A 113 1.61 -3.94 -1.30
N ALA A 114 1.69 -3.65 -0.01
CA ALA A 114 1.29 -2.35 0.55
C ALA A 114 2.39 -1.29 0.31
N PRO A 115 2.06 0.02 0.32
CA PRO A 115 2.99 1.08 -0.09
C PRO A 115 4.26 1.21 0.76
N VAL A 116 4.21 0.74 2.02
CA VAL A 116 5.29 0.90 3.00
C VAL A 116 6.09 -0.39 3.17
N GLU A 117 5.64 -1.48 2.54
CA GLU A 117 6.31 -2.77 2.63
C GLU A 117 7.41 -2.88 1.58
N ASP A 118 8.56 -3.42 1.98
CA ASP A 118 9.65 -3.74 1.04
C ASP A 118 9.42 -5.09 0.35
N ARG A 119 8.62 -5.96 0.98
CA ARG A 119 8.37 -7.32 0.51
C ARG A 119 7.22 -7.36 -0.47
N TRP A 120 7.48 -7.92 -1.65
CA TRP A 120 6.45 -8.29 -2.61
C TRP A 120 5.90 -9.68 -2.29
N ILE A 121 4.58 -9.84 -2.41
CA ILE A 121 3.87 -11.12 -2.34
C ILE A 121 3.66 -11.58 -3.77
N ASP A 122 4.37 -12.64 -4.16
CA ASP A 122 4.29 -13.26 -5.48
C ASP A 122 3.03 -14.13 -5.65
N SER A 123 2.82 -14.61 -6.88
CA SER A 123 1.70 -15.49 -7.25
C SER A 123 1.62 -16.74 -6.38
N TYR A 124 2.76 -17.34 -6.03
CA TYR A 124 2.81 -18.53 -5.17
C TYR A 124 2.33 -18.26 -3.74
N LEU A 125 2.70 -17.11 -3.15
CA LEU A 125 2.21 -16.69 -1.85
C LEU A 125 0.75 -16.24 -1.91
N LEU A 126 0.33 -15.59 -3.00
CA LEU A 126 -1.07 -15.25 -3.25
C LEU A 126 -1.96 -16.50 -3.32
N ASP A 127 -1.52 -17.56 -4.00
CA ASP A 127 -2.24 -18.83 -4.05
C ASP A 127 -2.34 -19.48 -2.67
N ARG A 128 -1.33 -19.33 -1.82
CA ARG A 128 -1.41 -19.78 -0.43
C ARG A 128 -2.38 -18.94 0.39
N LEU A 129 -2.48 -17.62 0.17
CA LEU A 129 -3.50 -16.78 0.80
C LEU A 129 -4.91 -17.16 0.34
N ARG A 130 -5.10 -17.44 -0.96
CA ARG A 130 -6.36 -17.93 -1.54
C ARG A 130 -6.79 -19.28 -0.94
N ASN A 131 -5.85 -20.21 -0.82
CA ASN A 131 -6.11 -21.59 -0.39
C ASN A 131 -5.99 -21.81 1.14
N GLY A 132 -5.51 -20.81 1.89
CA GLY A 132 -5.23 -20.88 3.33
C GLY A 132 -6.43 -20.65 4.26
N ARG A 133 -7.65 -20.53 3.73
CA ARG A 133 -8.91 -20.57 4.49
C ARG A 133 -9.44 -22.00 4.66
N ARG A 134 -8.62 -22.91 5.21
CA ARG A 134 -9.09 -24.22 5.72
C ARG A 134 -8.91 -24.31 7.22
#